data_AF-A0A7G8IYJ9-F1
#
_entry.id   AF-A0A7G8IYJ9-F1
#
_cell.length_a   1.000
_cell.length_b   1.000
_cell.length_c   1.000
_cell.angle_alpha   90.00
_cell.angle_beta   90.00
_cell.angle_gamma   90.00
#
_symmetry.space_group_name_H-M   'P 1'
#
loop_
_entity.id
_entity.type
_entity.pdbx_description
1 polymer ?
#
loop_
_entity_poly.entity_id
_entity_poly.type
_entity_poly.pdbx_seq_one_letter_code
_entity_poly.pdbx_strand_id
1 'polypeptide(L)'
;MPVVTLLSDFVDGTSMALSEDTEAPSLNHYMIRNPGQLWAGMQQRRLARSLTRRRRGPGTLYYAPTETAQAYVNAYLQSETGSSEEQEQQHAMQTSGVEIAPHVGEAMERKALFSRQQRNLTRQAQAKGFGRTQAASGK
;
A
#
# COMPACT_ATOMS: atom_id res chain seq x y z
N MET A 1 15.04 10.19 6.60
CA MET A 1 15.31 9.24 5.49
C MET A 1 13.97 8.81 4.90
N PRO A 2 13.84 8.54 3.58
CA PRO A 2 12.59 8.04 3.02
C PRO A 2 12.23 6.66 3.59
N VAL A 3 10.94 6.42 3.76
CA VAL A 3 10.40 5.17 4.30
C VAL A 3 9.40 4.58 3.32
N VAL A 4 9.46 3.26 3.11
CA VAL A 4 8.45 2.52 2.36
C VAL A 4 7.70 1.63 3.32
N THR A 5 6.37 1.72 3.30
CA THR A 5 5.47 0.87 4.08
C THR A 5 4.61 0.02 3.16
N LEU A 6 4.62 -1.29 3.35
CA LEU A 6 3.71 -2.24 2.72
C LEU A 6 2.59 -2.60 3.70
N LEU A 7 1.34 -2.29 3.35
CA LEU A 7 0.13 -2.81 3.99
C LEU A 7 -0.40 -4.00 3.19
N SER A 8 -0.77 -5.09 3.85
CA SER A 8 -1.44 -6.22 3.20
C SER A 8 -2.49 -6.88 4.09
N ASP A 9 -3.61 -7.24 3.46
CA ASP A 9 -4.69 -8.01 4.07
C ASP A 9 -4.55 -9.50 3.77
N PHE A 10 -4.96 -10.33 4.73
CA PHE A 10 -4.83 -11.78 4.67
C PHE A 10 -6.18 -12.48 4.73
N VAL A 11 -6.22 -13.72 4.23
CA VAL A 11 -7.47 -14.51 4.16
C VAL A 11 -8.01 -14.92 5.53
N ASP A 12 -7.21 -14.80 6.59
CA ASP A 12 -7.62 -15.04 7.97
C ASP A 12 -8.30 -13.81 8.62
N GLY A 13 -8.54 -12.74 7.85
CA GLY A 13 -9.18 -11.51 8.32
C GLY A 13 -8.23 -10.54 9.00
N THR A 14 -6.93 -10.86 9.11
CA THR A 14 -5.92 -9.96 9.67
C THR A 14 -5.26 -9.10 8.60
N SER A 15 -4.74 -7.95 9.02
CA SER A 15 -3.90 -7.07 8.20
C SER A 15 -2.53 -6.91 8.84
N MET A 16 -1.51 -6.62 8.03
CA MET A 16 -0.17 -6.33 8.53
C MET A 16 0.45 -5.19 7.72
N ALA A 17 1.03 -4.22 8.42
CA ALA A 17 1.90 -3.21 7.85
C ALA A 17 3.36 -3.55 8.16
N LEU A 18 4.24 -3.35 7.19
CA LEU A 18 5.68 -3.49 7.35
C LEU A 18 6.39 -2.32 6.70
N SER A 19 7.23 -1.64 7.45
CA SER A 19 8.02 -0.50 6.98
C SER A 19 9.51 -0.83 6.94
N GLU A 20 10.21 -0.24 5.99
CA GLU A 20 11.66 -0.19 5.95
C GLU A 20 12.15 1.17 5.44
N ASP A 21 13.31 1.59 5.93
CA ASP A 21 14.00 2.75 5.36
C ASP A 21 14.53 2.42 3.96
N THR A 22 14.62 3.44 3.12
CA THR A 22 15.19 3.27 1.78
C THR A 22 16.01 4.48 1.33
N GLU A 23 17.03 4.19 0.52
CA GLU A 23 17.78 5.19 -0.24
C GLU A 23 17.17 5.43 -1.64
N ALA A 24 16.12 4.70 -2.01
CA ALA A 24 15.47 4.90 -3.30
C ALA A 24 14.85 6.30 -3.36
N PRO A 25 15.10 7.08 -4.44
CA PRO A 25 14.61 8.46 -4.53
C PRO A 25 13.10 8.57 -4.82
N SER A 26 12.44 7.47 -5.20
CA SER A 26 10.99 7.40 -5.41
C SER A 26 10.47 5.98 -5.27
N LEU A 27 9.13 5.82 -5.19
CA LEU A 27 8.50 4.51 -5.10
C LEU A 27 8.81 3.63 -6.33
N ASN A 28 8.85 4.23 -7.52
CA ASN A 28 9.18 3.49 -8.74
C ASN A 28 10.61 2.94 -8.70
N HIS A 29 11.59 3.73 -8.24
CA HIS A 29 12.97 3.26 -8.08
C HIS A 29 13.06 2.14 -7.04
N TYR A 30 12.32 2.27 -5.94
CA TYR A 30 12.25 1.24 -4.92
C TYR A 30 11.70 -0.08 -5.49
N MET A 31 10.58 -0.03 -6.20
CA MET A 31 9.93 -1.22 -6.78
C MET A 31 10.80 -1.93 -7.83
N ILE A 32 11.67 -1.20 -8.54
CA ILE A 32 12.63 -1.78 -9.49
C ILE A 32 13.83 -2.40 -8.77
N ARG A 33 14.39 -1.72 -7.76
CA ARG A 33 15.61 -2.17 -7.06
C ARG A 33 15.36 -3.33 -6.11
N ASN A 34 14.24 -3.29 -5.38
CA ASN A 34 13.92 -4.23 -4.30
C ASN A 34 12.54 -4.89 -4.52
N PRO A 35 12.30 -5.56 -5.65
CA PRO A 35 11.00 -6.15 -5.93
C PRO A 35 10.66 -7.21 -4.88
N GLY A 36 9.64 -6.94 -4.05
CA GLY A 36 9.12 -7.91 -3.08
C GLY A 36 9.93 -8.09 -1.79
N GLN A 37 10.92 -7.23 -1.49
CA GLN A 37 11.69 -7.30 -0.23
C GLN A 37 10.77 -7.20 1.00
N LEU A 38 9.93 -6.15 1.06
CA LEU A 38 8.94 -6.00 2.12
C LEU A 38 7.96 -7.17 2.17
N TRP A 39 7.60 -7.76 1.03
CA TRP A 39 6.72 -8.92 1.02
C TRP A 39 7.38 -10.16 1.63
N ALA A 40 8.65 -10.41 1.34
CA ALA A 40 9.41 -11.49 1.97
C ALA A 40 9.49 -11.30 3.49
N GLY A 41 9.81 -10.09 3.95
CA GLY A 41 9.83 -9.76 5.38
C GLY A 41 8.47 -9.95 6.06
N MET A 42 7.39 -9.57 5.39
CA MET A 42 6.02 -9.76 5.89
C MET A 42 5.68 -11.24 6.02
N GLN A 43 6.01 -12.06 5.02
CA GLN A 43 5.81 -13.51 5.09
C GLN A 43 6.58 -14.16 6.24
N GLN A 44 7.83 -13.75 6.46
CA GLN A 44 8.65 -14.24 7.58
C GLN A 44 8.03 -13.89 8.93
N ARG A 45 7.61 -12.64 9.14
CA ARG A 45 6.97 -12.19 10.39
C ARG A 45 5.66 -12.93 10.68
N ARG A 46 4.88 -13.21 9.64
CA ARG A 46 3.63 -13.98 9.77
C ARG A 46 3.90 -15.45 10.09
N LEU A 47 4.88 -16.05 9.43
CA LEU A 47 5.30 -17.42 9.73
C LEU A 47 5.76 -17.56 11.18
N ALA A 48 6.53 -16.61 11.70
CA ALA A 48 6.98 -16.58 13.09
C ALA A 48 5.84 -16.47 14.11
N ARG A 49 4.65 -16.02 13.68
CA ARG A 49 3.44 -15.91 14.51
C ARG A 49 2.41 -17.02 14.21
N SER A 50 2.80 -18.04 13.44
CA SER A 50 1.91 -19.12 13.00
C SER A 50 0.67 -18.63 12.24
N LEU A 51 0.76 -17.47 11.56
CA LEU A 51 -0.33 -16.89 10.78
C LEU A 51 -0.28 -17.32 9.31
N THR A 52 -1.42 -17.24 8.61
CA THR A 52 -1.45 -17.56 7.16
C THR A 52 -0.57 -16.61 6.36
N ARG A 53 0.07 -17.10 5.32
CA ARG A 53 0.80 -16.28 4.33
C ARG A 53 -0.06 -15.91 3.13
N ARG A 54 -1.28 -16.44 3.04
CA ARG A 54 -2.19 -16.18 1.92
C ARG A 54 -2.81 -14.80 2.06
N ARG A 55 -2.43 -13.89 1.16
CA ARG A 55 -3.05 -12.57 1.04
C ARG A 55 -4.46 -12.65 0.46
N ARG A 56 -5.33 -11.73 0.88
CA ARG A 56 -6.70 -11.57 0.38
C ARG A 56 -6.75 -10.79 -0.94
N GLY A 57 -5.71 -10.01 -1.24
CA GLY A 57 -5.63 -9.16 -2.42
C GLY A 57 -4.24 -8.58 -2.63
N PRO A 58 -4.07 -7.60 -3.53
CA PRO A 58 -2.82 -6.86 -3.61
C PRO A 58 -2.57 -6.10 -2.30
N GLY A 59 -1.30 -5.94 -1.93
CA GLY A 59 -0.95 -4.99 -0.87
C GLY A 59 -0.95 -3.55 -1.40
N THR A 60 -0.72 -2.60 -0.50
CA THR A 60 -0.54 -1.19 -0.84
C THR A 60 0.82 -0.74 -0.32
N LEU A 61 1.63 -0.17 -1.21
CA LEU A 61 2.87 0.51 -0.85
C LEU A 61 2.60 1.99 -0.65
N TYR A 62 3.18 2.53 0.42
CA TYR A 62 3.25 3.95 0.72
C TYR A 62 4.73 4.33 0.77
N TYR A 63 5.16 5.26 -0.08
CA TYR A 63 6.49 5.85 -0.02
C TYR A 63 6.37 7.24 0.59
N ALA A 64 6.97 7.41 1.77
CA ALA A 64 7.05 8.66 2.47
C ALA A 64 8.44 9.29 2.23
N PRO A 65 8.55 10.41 1.50
CA PRO A 65 9.85 11.04 1.23
C PRO A 65 10.45 11.74 2.46
N THR A 66 9.64 12.04 3.47
CA THR A 66 10.02 12.80 4.67
C THR A 66 9.46 12.16 5.93
N GLU A 67 10.03 12.51 7.09
CA GLU A 67 9.54 12.04 8.39
C GLU A 67 8.10 12.51 8.68
N THR A 68 7.75 13.74 8.29
CA THR A 68 6.38 14.25 8.38
C THR A 68 5.41 13.43 7.53
N ALA A 69 5.80 13.10 6.29
CA ALA A 69 4.98 12.24 5.42
C ALA A 69 4.81 10.85 6.03
N GLN A 70 5.85 10.30 6.65
CA GLN A 70 5.77 9.00 7.33
C GLN A 70 4.86 9.05 8.56
N ALA A 71 4.86 10.16 9.30
CA ALA A 71 3.94 10.35 10.43
C ALA A 71 2.48 10.29 9.97
N TYR A 72 2.14 10.92 8.84
CA TYR A 72 0.79 10.84 8.26
C TYR A 72 0.43 9.43 7.79
N VAL A 73 1.38 8.69 7.19
CA VAL A 73 1.17 7.27 6.84
C VAL A 73 0.88 6.46 8.10
N ASN A 74 1.66 6.62 9.16
CA ASN A 74 1.44 5.90 10.42
C ASN A 74 0.10 6.25 11.06
N ALA A 75 -0.26 7.53 11.08
CA ALA A 75 -1.54 7.98 11.63
C ALA A 75 -2.71 7.39 10.84
N TYR A 76 -2.69 7.47 9.50
CA TYR A 76 -3.70 6.85 8.64
C TYR A 76 -3.86 5.35 8.89
N LEU A 77 -2.76 4.62 9.02
CA LEU A 77 -2.78 3.16 9.27
C LEU A 77 -3.27 2.79 10.68
N GLN A 78 -3.28 3.72 11.61
CA GLN A 78 -3.76 3.55 12.98
C GLN A 78 -5.20 4.05 13.17
N SER A 79 -5.71 4.86 12.24
CA SER A 79 -7.08 5.40 12.29
C SER A 79 -8.12 4.30 12.12
N GLU A 80 -9.27 4.49 12.77
CA GLU A 80 -10.43 3.63 12.54
C GLU A 80 -10.98 3.82 11.11
N THR A 81 -11.25 2.72 10.42
CA THR A 81 -11.79 2.76 9.05
C THR A 81 -13.15 3.46 9.02
N GLY A 82 -13.28 4.44 8.12
CA GLY A 82 -14.46 5.26 7.94
C GLY A 82 -14.53 6.48 8.88
N SER A 83 -13.57 6.67 9.77
CA SER A 83 -13.54 7.81 10.68
C SER A 83 -13.20 9.12 9.95
N SER A 84 -13.54 10.26 10.58
CA SER A 84 -13.09 11.58 10.10
C SER A 84 -11.57 11.70 10.17
N GLU A 85 -10.95 11.11 11.20
CA GLU A 85 -9.50 11.06 11.35
C GLU A 85 -8.84 10.34 10.17
N GLU A 86 -9.36 9.18 9.75
CA GLU A 86 -8.83 8.46 8.58
C GLU A 86 -8.85 9.36 7.32
N GLN A 87 -9.93 10.12 7.11
CA GLN A 87 -10.06 11.03 5.97
C GLN A 87 -9.08 12.21 6.05
N GLU A 88 -8.92 12.79 7.24
CA GLU A 88 -7.96 13.87 7.48
C GLU A 88 -6.53 13.40 7.24
N GLN A 89 -6.15 12.24 7.78
CA GLN A 89 -4.82 11.67 7.58
C GLN A 89 -4.58 11.26 6.13
N GLN A 90 -5.59 10.72 5.44
CA GLN A 90 -5.51 10.43 4.01
C GLN A 90 -5.25 11.69 3.20
N HIS A 91 -5.93 12.80 3.52
CA HIS A 91 -5.71 14.09 2.87
C HIS A 91 -4.31 14.66 3.16
N ALA A 92 -3.85 14.56 4.41
CA ALA A 92 -2.52 14.98 4.81
C ALA A 92 -1.41 14.17 4.10
N MET A 93 -1.59 12.86 3.94
CA MET A 93 -0.69 12.02 3.14
C MET A 93 -0.62 12.47 1.68
N GLN A 94 -1.77 12.72 1.04
CA GLN A 94 -1.82 13.14 -0.36
C GLN A 94 -1.14 14.50 -0.61
N THR A 95 -1.26 15.42 0.35
CA THR A 95 -0.66 16.76 0.26
C THR A 95 0.81 16.79 0.66
N SER A 96 1.29 15.81 1.44
CA SER A 96 2.69 15.70 1.88
C SER A 96 3.62 14.97 0.89
N GLY A 97 3.12 14.61 -0.30
CA GLY A 97 3.91 13.99 -1.35
C GLY A 97 4.13 12.49 -1.16
N VAL A 98 3.29 11.81 -0.38
CA VAL A 98 3.32 10.34 -0.28
C VAL A 98 2.92 9.74 -1.63
N GLU A 99 3.77 8.86 -2.16
CA GLU A 99 3.43 8.06 -3.35
C GLU A 99 2.77 6.76 -2.92
N ILE A 100 1.70 6.36 -3.62
CA ILE A 100 0.92 5.16 -3.29
C ILE A 100 0.82 4.27 -4.53
N ALA A 101 1.16 2.99 -4.39
CA ALA A 101 1.02 2.02 -5.47
C ALA A 101 0.53 0.65 -4.99
N PRO A 102 -0.23 -0.09 -5.82
CA PRO A 102 -0.57 -1.47 -5.51
C PRO A 102 0.69 -2.36 -5.57
N HIS A 103 0.86 -3.22 -4.57
CA HIS A 103 1.87 -4.27 -4.56
C HIS A 103 1.24 -5.63 -4.92
N VAL A 104 1.35 -5.95 -6.20
CA VAL A 104 1.01 -7.27 -6.72
C VAL A 104 2.30 -8.09 -6.67
N GLY A 105 2.43 -9.07 -5.76
CA GLY A 105 3.63 -9.90 -5.69
C GLY A 105 3.76 -10.84 -6.90
N GLU A 106 4.53 -11.92 -6.75
CA GLU A 106 5.03 -12.71 -7.88
C GLU A 106 3.96 -13.27 -8.83
N ALA A 107 4.39 -13.78 -10.00
CA ALA A 107 3.56 -14.17 -11.14
C ALA A 107 2.35 -15.07 -10.80
N MET A 108 2.43 -15.90 -9.76
CA MET A 108 1.28 -16.69 -9.27
C MET A 108 0.18 -15.83 -8.66
N GLU A 109 0.53 -14.76 -7.95
CA GLU A 109 -0.43 -13.81 -7.39
C GLU A 109 -1.00 -12.87 -8.45
N ARG A 110 -0.22 -12.57 -9.51
CA ARG A 110 -0.74 -11.95 -10.75
C ARG A 110 -1.78 -12.85 -11.40
N LYS A 111 -1.50 -14.15 -11.52
CA LYS A 111 -2.43 -15.13 -12.10
C LYS A 111 -3.77 -15.17 -11.35
N ALA A 112 -3.76 -15.08 -10.01
CA ALA A 112 -4.97 -15.03 -9.18
C ALA A 112 -5.83 -13.77 -9.41
N LEU A 113 -5.21 -12.61 -9.70
CA LEU A 113 -5.95 -11.37 -10.04
C LEU A 113 -6.58 -11.44 -11.43
N PHE A 114 -5.89 -12.04 -12.39
CA PHE A 114 -6.36 -12.17 -13.77
C PHE A 114 -7.27 -13.40 -13.98
N SER A 115 -7.29 -14.37 -13.06
CA SER A 115 -8.05 -15.62 -13.20
C SER A 115 -9.52 -15.56 -12.78
N ARG A 116 -10.14 -14.37 -12.76
CA ARG A 116 -11.61 -14.21 -12.61
C ARG A 116 -12.21 -14.87 -11.36
N GLN A 117 -12.10 -14.21 -10.22
CA GLN A 117 -13.12 -14.29 -9.16
C GLN A 117 -13.13 -12.94 -8.42
N GLN A 118 -13.63 -11.90 -9.10
CA GLN A 118 -14.14 -10.69 -8.46
C GLN A 118 -15.38 -11.05 -7.61
N ARG A 119 -15.20 -11.85 -6.55
CA ARG A 119 -16.24 -12.04 -5.54
C ARG A 119 -16.20 -10.83 -4.63
N ASN A 120 -17.11 -9.91 -4.89
CA ASN A 120 -17.56 -8.82 -4.03
C ASN A 120 -16.44 -8.16 -3.23
N LEU A 121 -15.59 -7.41 -3.94
CA LEU A 121 -14.75 -6.42 -3.30
C LEU A 121 -15.69 -5.37 -2.66
N THR A 122 -15.67 -5.27 -1.33
CA THR A 122 -16.27 -4.18 -0.58
C THR A 122 -15.69 -2.84 -1.07
N ARG A 123 -16.48 -1.76 -0.97
CA ARG A 123 -16.30 -0.45 -1.66
C ARG A 123 -14.91 0.20 -1.61
N GLN A 124 -13.96 -0.28 -0.81
CA GLN A 124 -12.57 0.20 -0.79
C GLN A 124 -11.71 -0.23 -1.99
N ALA A 125 -12.12 -1.21 -2.80
CA ALA A 125 -11.32 -1.66 -3.95
C ALA A 125 -11.69 -1.03 -5.31
N GLN A 126 -12.51 0.02 -5.32
CA GLN A 126 -12.75 0.84 -6.52
C GLN A 126 -11.95 2.16 -6.45
N ALA A 127 -10.66 2.09 -6.10
CA ALA A 127 -9.76 3.19 -6.41
C ALA A 127 -9.47 3.17 -7.91
N LYS A 128 -10.29 3.89 -8.70
CA LYS A 128 -9.89 4.33 -10.04
C LYS A 128 -8.56 5.08 -9.89
N GLY A 129 -7.57 4.68 -10.69
CA GLY A 129 -6.20 5.14 -10.59
C GLY A 129 -6.06 6.66 -10.48
N PHE A 130 -5.22 7.10 -9.56
CA PHE A 130 -4.72 8.47 -9.52
C PHE A 130 -3.68 8.65 -10.64
N GLY A 131 -4.19 8.80 -11.86
CA GLY A 131 -3.46 9.37 -12.99
C GLY A 131 -3.95 10.80 -13.21
N ARG A 132 -3.04 11.77 -13.10
CA ARG A 132 -3.26 13.16 -13.52
C ARG A 132 -3.80 13.18 -14.96
N THR A 133 -4.92 13.85 -15.17
CA THR A 133 -5.15 14.57 -16.43
C THR A 133 -5.28 16.04 -16.07
N GLN A 134 -4.19 16.78 -16.28
CA GLN A 134 -4.32 18.18 -16.65
C GLN A 134 -5.14 18.23 -17.94
N ALA A 135 -6.21 19.01 -17.93
CA ALA A 135 -6.73 19.62 -19.15
C ALA A 135 -7.01 21.08 -18.83
N ALA A 136 -6.11 21.93 -19.32
CA ALA A 136 -6.37 23.33 -19.54
C ALA A 136 -7.40 23.48 -20.68
N SER A 137 -8.37 24.37 -20.46
CA SER A 137 -9.08 25.24 -21.43
C SER A 137 -10.35 25.71 -20.71
N GLY A 138 -10.58 26.99 -20.44
CA GLY A 138 -10.28 28.14 -21.28
C GLY A 138 -11.62 28.62 -21.84
N LYS A 139 -12.18 29.64 -21.17
CA LYS A 139 -13.33 30.49 -21.53
C LYS A 139 -14.65 29.82 -21.94
#